data_AF-A0AAV0P9W4-F1
#
_entry.id   AF-A0AAV0P9W4-F1
#
_cell.length_a   1.000
_cell.length_b   1.000
_cell.length_c   1.000
_cell.angle_alpha   90.00
_cell.angle_beta   90.00
_cell.angle_gamma   90.00
#
_symmetry.space_group_name_H-M   'P 1'
#
loop_
_entity.id
_entity.type
_entity.pdbx_description
1 polymer ?
#
loop_
_entity_poly.entity_id
_entity_poly.type
_entity_poly.pdbx_seq_one_letter_code
_entity_poly.pdbx_strand_id
1 'polypeptide(L)'
;MEAEAAAASELALADTNINWDRLDKTRFHAFGAVLFTAQQGLLHPTAVVKTRMQVADGGIPQMRGFSVFKSILRSDGIAGAYRGFGTSAVGSLPGRVLALTSLEVSKDMTLKYMEKFDMPEATRLGIANGVAGMLSNLVSCGYYVPLDVVCQRLMVQGLPGTTVCHGPLDAMRKVIKSEGLRGLYRGFGLTALTQSPASALWWGAYGAAQHLIWSGLGYGDELAEKMEKPSHVEMITVQAAAGMVAGACSSVITTPVDTVKTRLQVMDNYGGGRPSVMKTVKNLVKEDGWWGFYRGFGPRFLNMSLYGTTMIVTYELIKSEDVNFKPCSTNRQSRSRFFLTSWLVEWYRKMGLSFAKLFSSLFSKKEMRILMVGLDAAGKTTILYKLKLGEIVTTIPTIGFNVETVEYKNISFTVWDVGGQDKIRPLWRHYFQNTQGLIFVVDSNDRDRVVEARDELHRMLNEDELRDAVLLVFANKQDLPNAMNAAEITDKLGLHSLRQRHWYIQSTCATSGEGLYEGLDWLSNNIASKA
;
A
#
# COMPACT_ATOMS: atom_id res chain seq x y z
N MET A 1 30.43 -22.63 11.19
CA MET A 1 29.76 -22.75 12.50
C MET A 1 29.55 -21.39 13.17
N GLU A 2 30.58 -20.59 13.46
CA GLU A 2 30.38 -19.23 14.05
C GLU A 2 29.68 -18.25 13.10
N ALA A 3 30.01 -18.24 11.80
CA ALA A 3 29.32 -17.38 10.83
C ALA A 3 27.85 -17.79 10.57
N GLU A 4 27.53 -19.07 10.72
CA GLU A 4 26.14 -19.58 10.63
C GLU A 4 25.35 -19.25 11.91
N ALA A 5 26.00 -19.30 13.07
CA ALA A 5 25.39 -18.95 14.35
C ALA A 5 25.12 -17.43 14.47
N ALA A 6 26.05 -16.60 13.98
CA ALA A 6 25.87 -15.15 13.88
C ALA A 6 24.71 -14.79 12.93
N ALA A 7 24.65 -15.41 11.75
CA ALA A 7 23.55 -15.22 10.80
C ALA A 7 22.20 -15.70 11.36
N ALA A 8 22.18 -16.78 12.15
CA ALA A 8 20.98 -17.28 12.81
C ALA A 8 20.50 -16.39 13.98
N SER A 9 21.44 -15.79 14.73
CA SER A 9 21.16 -14.85 15.82
C SER A 9 20.62 -13.51 15.28
N GLU A 10 21.21 -12.99 14.21
CA GLU A 10 20.72 -11.82 13.49
C GLU A 10 19.31 -12.07 12.91
N LEU A 11 19.04 -13.27 12.40
CA LEU A 11 17.71 -13.68 11.95
C LEU A 11 16.68 -13.75 13.10
N ALA A 12 17.09 -14.19 14.29
CA ALA A 12 16.22 -14.35 15.45
C ALA A 12 15.80 -13.00 16.07
N LEU A 13 16.68 -12.00 16.06
CA LEU A 13 16.38 -10.61 16.43
C LEU A 13 15.66 -9.85 15.31
N ALA A 14 15.90 -10.19 14.05
CA ALA A 14 15.11 -9.66 12.93
C ALA A 14 13.64 -10.15 12.97
N ASP A 15 13.40 -11.34 13.53
CA ASP A 15 12.06 -11.92 13.68
C ASP A 15 11.19 -11.26 14.77
N THR A 16 11.80 -10.55 15.73
CA THR A 16 11.10 -9.79 16.78
C THR A 16 10.71 -8.38 16.34
N ASN A 17 11.32 -7.86 15.28
CA ASN A 17 10.97 -6.59 14.65
C ASN A 17 9.85 -6.78 13.61
N ILE A 18 8.90 -5.86 13.58
CA ILE A 18 7.77 -5.90 12.64
C ILE A 18 8.31 -5.65 11.22
N ASN A 19 8.36 -6.71 10.40
CA ASN A 19 8.83 -6.66 9.02
C ASN A 19 7.64 -6.65 8.04
N TRP A 20 7.29 -5.45 7.59
CA TRP A 20 6.11 -5.20 6.75
C TRP A 20 6.23 -5.74 5.32
N ASP A 21 7.44 -5.99 4.85
CA ASP A 21 7.69 -6.36 3.44
C ASP A 21 7.36 -7.82 3.13
N ARG A 22 7.28 -8.68 4.16
CA ARG A 22 6.94 -10.10 4.04
C ARG A 22 5.45 -10.40 4.23
N LEU A 23 4.64 -9.39 4.55
CA LEU A 23 3.22 -9.56 4.89
C LEU A 23 2.35 -9.57 3.63
N ASP A 24 1.41 -10.51 3.51
CA ASP A 24 0.35 -10.42 2.49
C ASP A 24 -0.53 -9.20 2.79
N LYS A 25 -0.22 -8.07 2.13
CA LYS A 25 -0.93 -6.79 2.29
C LYS A 25 -2.43 -6.95 2.01
N THR A 26 -2.84 -7.83 1.10
CA THR A 26 -4.26 -8.02 0.76
C THR A 26 -5.01 -8.69 1.91
N ARG A 27 -4.44 -9.75 2.49
CA ARG A 27 -4.99 -10.41 3.69
C ARG A 27 -4.98 -9.47 4.88
N PHE A 28 -3.88 -8.75 5.08
CA PHE A 28 -3.78 -7.77 6.16
C PHE A 28 -4.84 -6.67 6.08
N HIS A 29 -5.10 -6.13 4.89
CA HIS A 29 -6.14 -5.13 4.75
C HIS A 29 -7.55 -5.71 4.91
N ALA A 30 -7.81 -6.95 4.46
CA ALA A 30 -9.11 -7.59 4.61
C ALA A 30 -9.41 -8.01 6.06
N PHE A 31 -8.52 -8.79 6.68
CA PHE A 31 -8.65 -9.20 8.08
C PHE A 31 -8.51 -8.02 9.04
N GLY A 32 -7.55 -7.13 8.77
CA GLY A 32 -7.38 -5.89 9.52
C GLY A 32 -8.63 -5.03 9.47
N ALA A 33 -9.27 -4.84 8.31
CA ALA A 33 -10.51 -4.05 8.26
C ALA A 33 -11.61 -4.61 9.19
N VAL A 34 -11.77 -5.93 9.26
CA VAL A 34 -12.73 -6.58 10.17
C VAL A 34 -12.32 -6.41 11.62
N LEU A 35 -11.07 -6.72 11.97
CA LEU A 35 -10.57 -6.63 13.34
C LEU A 35 -10.57 -5.19 13.86
N PHE A 36 -10.11 -4.23 13.05
CA PHE A 36 -10.16 -2.81 13.38
C PHE A 36 -11.60 -2.32 13.53
N THR A 37 -12.54 -2.78 12.69
CA THR A 37 -13.96 -2.38 12.84
C THR A 37 -14.59 -2.98 14.11
N ALA A 38 -14.30 -4.24 14.42
CA ALA A 38 -14.75 -4.90 15.64
C ALA A 38 -14.19 -4.20 16.89
N GLN A 39 -12.90 -3.89 16.87
CA GLN A 39 -12.24 -3.13 17.93
C GLN A 39 -12.83 -1.73 18.07
N GLN A 40 -13.04 -1.00 16.96
CA GLN A 40 -13.70 0.30 17.00
C GLN A 40 -15.10 0.17 17.60
N GLY A 41 -15.85 -0.89 17.30
CA GLY A 41 -17.15 -1.16 17.93
C GLY A 41 -17.06 -1.40 19.44
N LEU A 42 -16.03 -2.10 19.90
CA LEU A 42 -15.79 -2.32 21.33
C LEU A 42 -15.44 -1.01 22.06
N LEU A 43 -14.66 -0.14 21.42
CA LEU A 43 -14.16 1.09 22.02
C LEU A 43 -15.04 2.31 21.76
N HIS A 44 -16.00 2.24 20.83
CA HIS A 44 -16.85 3.37 20.47
C HIS A 44 -17.57 4.03 21.66
N PRO A 45 -18.10 3.28 22.65
CA PRO A 45 -18.69 3.90 23.83
C PRO A 45 -17.72 4.83 24.59
N THR A 46 -16.44 4.47 24.64
CA THR A 46 -15.41 5.28 25.28
C THR A 46 -15.10 6.54 24.46
N ALA A 47 -15.19 6.47 23.13
CA ALA A 47 -15.08 7.65 22.26
C ALA A 47 -16.24 8.62 22.47
N VAL A 48 -17.49 8.13 22.59
CA VAL A 48 -18.65 8.98 22.92
C VAL A 48 -18.48 9.67 24.27
N VAL A 49 -18.07 8.92 25.29
CA VAL A 49 -17.79 9.48 26.62
C VAL A 49 -16.69 10.54 26.56
N LYS A 50 -15.58 10.26 25.86
CA LYS A 50 -14.48 11.21 25.64
C LYS A 50 -15.00 12.52 25.07
N THR A 51 -15.73 12.44 23.96
CA THR A 51 -16.21 13.61 23.23
C THR A 51 -17.19 14.43 24.06
N ARG A 52 -18.12 13.79 24.79
CA ARG A 52 -19.04 14.51 25.70
C ARG A 52 -18.30 15.21 26.83
N MET A 53 -17.30 14.56 27.43
CA MET A 53 -16.47 15.16 28.48
C MET A 53 -15.67 16.36 27.97
N GLN A 54 -15.15 16.32 26.73
CA GLN A 54 -14.38 17.41 26.14
C GLN A 54 -15.22 18.65 25.83
N VAL A 55 -16.51 18.47 25.52
CA VAL A 55 -17.41 19.56 25.08
C VAL A 55 -18.27 20.14 26.20
N ALA A 56 -18.56 19.37 27.25
CA ALA A 56 -19.34 19.80 28.41
C ALA A 56 -18.91 21.17 28.97
N ASP A 57 -19.87 22.03 29.34
CA ASP A 57 -19.59 23.33 29.95
C ASP A 57 -19.14 23.21 31.42
N GLY A 58 -18.42 24.23 31.90
CA GLY A 58 -17.92 24.37 33.27
C GLY A 58 -19.04 24.26 34.31
N GLY A 59 -19.16 23.08 34.89
CA GLY A 59 -20.26 22.63 35.77
C GLY A 59 -20.26 21.11 35.94
N ILE A 60 -19.57 20.42 35.01
CA ILE A 60 -19.24 18.99 35.06
C ILE A 60 -17.72 18.72 35.33
N PRO A 61 -16.94 19.48 36.15
CA PRO A 61 -15.50 19.21 36.30
C PRO A 61 -15.15 17.96 37.13
N GLN A 62 -16.13 17.17 37.59
CA GLN A 62 -15.88 15.98 38.43
C GLN A 62 -16.58 14.69 37.95
N MET A 63 -17.21 14.66 36.77
CA MET A 63 -17.75 13.39 36.31
C MET A 63 -16.63 12.48 35.82
N ARG A 64 -16.30 11.48 36.65
CA ARG A 64 -15.54 10.29 36.23
C ARG A 64 -16.18 9.76 34.94
N GLY A 65 -15.38 9.31 33.96
CA GLY A 65 -15.90 8.85 32.67
C GLY A 65 -17.00 7.78 32.79
N PHE A 66 -16.93 6.96 33.84
CA PHE A 66 -17.97 5.99 34.18
C PHE A 66 -19.32 6.63 34.55
N SER A 67 -19.33 7.76 35.25
CA SER A 67 -20.56 8.51 35.58
C SER A 67 -21.21 9.06 34.32
N VAL A 68 -20.41 9.59 33.38
CA VAL A 68 -20.90 10.06 32.07
C VAL A 68 -21.48 8.88 31.28
N PHE A 69 -20.78 7.75 31.22
CA PHE A 69 -21.28 6.54 30.57
C PHE A 69 -22.62 6.07 31.14
N LYS A 70 -22.74 6.00 32.48
CA LYS A 70 -23.99 5.65 33.16
C LYS A 70 -25.11 6.65 32.89
N SER A 71 -24.78 7.94 32.77
CA SER A 71 -25.74 8.98 32.38
C SER A 71 -26.26 8.76 30.96
N ILE A 72 -25.36 8.50 30.00
CA ILE A 72 -25.73 8.19 28.60
C ILE A 72 -26.66 6.97 28.53
N LEU A 73 -26.33 5.90 29.23
CA LEU A 73 -27.16 4.69 29.25
C LEU A 73 -28.55 4.94 29.85
N ARG A 74 -28.65 5.83 30.84
CA ARG A 74 -29.93 6.19 31.47
C ARG A 74 -30.79 7.12 30.60
N SER A 75 -30.18 8.07 29.88
CA SER A 75 -30.91 9.07 29.09
C SER A 75 -31.16 8.65 27.64
N ASP A 76 -30.14 8.09 26.98
CA ASP A 76 -30.13 7.80 25.54
C ASP A 76 -30.12 6.28 25.25
N GLY A 77 -30.02 5.43 26.28
CA GLY A 77 -29.90 3.98 26.15
C GLY A 77 -28.60 3.53 25.47
N ILE A 78 -28.58 2.27 25.02
CA ILE A 78 -27.42 1.67 24.32
C ILE A 78 -27.15 2.40 23.00
N ALA A 79 -28.19 2.82 22.28
CA ALA A 79 -28.06 3.58 21.04
C ALA A 79 -27.28 4.90 21.25
N GLY A 80 -27.44 5.54 22.41
CA GLY A 80 -26.67 6.72 22.82
C GLY A 80 -25.17 6.49 22.87
N ALA A 81 -24.75 5.35 23.44
CA ALA A 81 -23.35 4.95 23.55
C ALA A 81 -22.71 4.61 22.19
N TYR A 82 -23.51 4.37 21.15
CA TYR A 82 -23.07 4.03 19.80
C TYR A 82 -23.35 5.13 18.76
N ARG A 83 -23.76 6.34 19.17
CA ARG A 83 -23.99 7.45 18.25
C ARG A 83 -22.72 7.77 17.45
N GLY A 84 -22.86 7.88 16.13
CA GLY A 84 -21.74 8.14 15.21
C GLY A 84 -20.93 6.90 14.80
N PHE A 85 -21.21 5.71 15.35
CA PHE A 85 -20.45 4.50 15.02
C PHE A 85 -20.49 4.16 13.53
N GLY A 86 -21.66 4.16 12.89
CA GLY A 86 -21.77 3.86 11.46
C GLY A 86 -20.97 4.83 10.59
N THR A 87 -20.97 6.12 10.94
CA THR A 87 -20.18 7.16 10.27
C THR A 87 -18.68 6.90 10.42
N SER A 88 -18.22 6.62 11.64
CA SER A 88 -16.80 6.36 11.94
C SER A 88 -16.32 5.04 11.32
N ALA A 89 -17.08 3.96 11.47
CA ALA A 89 -16.71 2.62 11.04
C ALA A 89 -16.69 2.48 9.51
N VAL A 90 -17.79 2.81 8.84
CA VAL A 90 -17.92 2.63 7.38
C VAL A 90 -17.19 3.74 6.65
N GLY A 91 -17.32 4.97 7.13
CA GLY A 91 -16.76 6.12 6.45
C GLY A 91 -15.27 6.33 6.69
N SER A 92 -14.61 5.66 7.65
CA SER A 92 -13.13 5.72 7.73
C SER A 92 -12.41 4.84 6.71
N LEU A 93 -13.11 3.88 6.08
CA LEU A 93 -12.49 2.91 5.17
C LEU A 93 -11.84 3.57 3.94
N PRO A 94 -12.51 4.48 3.19
CA PRO A 94 -11.87 5.15 2.06
C PRO A 94 -10.68 6.01 2.49
N GLY A 95 -10.75 6.62 3.68
CA GLY A 95 -9.65 7.40 4.25
C GLY A 95 -8.39 6.57 4.49
N ARG A 96 -8.54 5.31 4.95
CA ARG A 96 -7.40 4.40 5.13
C ARG A 96 -6.73 4.03 3.81
N VAL A 97 -7.53 3.76 2.77
CA VAL A 97 -7.01 3.48 1.43
C VAL A 97 -6.27 4.70 0.88
N LEU A 98 -6.87 5.89 0.97
CA LEU A 98 -6.25 7.14 0.53
C LEU A 98 -4.93 7.41 1.26
N ALA A 99 -4.87 7.17 2.57
CA ALA A 99 -3.64 7.35 3.33
C ALA A 99 -2.52 6.41 2.83
N LEU A 100 -2.80 5.12 2.67
CA LEU A 100 -1.81 4.14 2.25
C LEU A 100 -1.32 4.39 0.82
N THR A 101 -2.24 4.60 -0.12
CA THR A 101 -1.88 4.90 -1.51
C THR A 101 -1.08 6.20 -1.59
N SER A 102 -1.50 7.24 -0.87
CA SER A 102 -0.76 8.50 -0.83
C SER A 102 0.61 8.34 -0.18
N LEU A 103 0.78 7.44 0.78
CA LEU A 103 2.06 7.14 1.42
C LEU A 103 3.01 6.47 0.41
N GLU A 104 2.56 5.41 -0.26
CA GLU A 104 3.38 4.67 -1.24
C GLU A 104 3.78 5.56 -2.42
N VAL A 105 2.84 6.30 -3.01
CA VAL A 105 3.10 7.21 -4.13
C VAL A 105 4.04 8.35 -3.74
N SER A 106 3.81 8.97 -2.57
CA SER A 106 4.66 10.08 -2.12
C SER A 106 6.07 9.60 -1.77
N LYS A 107 6.21 8.38 -1.24
CA LYS A 107 7.52 7.78 -0.94
C LYS A 107 8.30 7.53 -2.23
N ASP A 108 7.69 6.87 -3.22
CA ASP A 108 8.32 6.60 -4.53
C ASP A 108 8.73 7.90 -5.25
N MET A 109 7.84 8.90 -5.26
CA MET A 109 8.13 10.21 -5.87
C MET A 109 9.27 10.94 -5.15
N THR A 110 9.30 10.89 -3.81
CA THR A 110 10.37 11.55 -3.04
C THR A 110 11.70 10.82 -3.23
N LEU A 111 11.73 9.49 -3.26
CA LEU A 111 12.95 8.72 -3.52
C LEU A 111 13.53 9.05 -4.91
N LYS A 112 12.70 9.04 -5.96
CA LYS A 112 13.12 9.42 -7.33
C LYS A 112 13.65 10.84 -7.43
N TYR A 113 13.08 11.78 -6.66
CA TYR A 113 13.58 13.15 -6.63
C TYR A 113 14.91 13.24 -5.88
N MET A 114 15.06 12.49 -4.79
CA MET A 114 16.24 12.51 -3.92
C MET A 114 17.43 11.72 -4.48
N GLU A 115 17.23 10.83 -5.45
CA GLU A 115 18.32 10.19 -6.22
C GLU A 115 19.24 11.20 -6.93
N LYS A 116 18.76 12.42 -7.18
CA LYS A 116 19.54 13.52 -7.77
C LYS A 116 20.55 14.15 -6.81
N PHE A 117 20.47 13.82 -5.51
CA PHE A 117 21.34 14.37 -4.48
C PHE A 117 22.25 13.26 -3.93
N ASP A 118 23.54 13.56 -3.82
CA ASP A 118 24.49 12.65 -3.20
C ASP A 118 24.31 12.67 -1.67
N MET A 119 23.56 11.69 -1.16
CA MET A 119 23.23 11.55 0.26
C MET A 119 23.25 10.07 0.66
N PRO A 120 23.64 9.75 1.92
CA PRO A 120 23.57 8.39 2.47
C PRO A 120 22.15 7.81 2.36
N GLU A 121 22.07 6.51 2.08
CA GLU A 121 20.81 5.79 1.86
C GLU A 121 19.85 5.92 3.05
N ALA A 122 20.36 5.81 4.28
CA ALA A 122 19.57 5.98 5.49
C ALA A 122 18.93 7.39 5.59
N THR A 123 19.68 8.43 5.24
CA THR A 123 19.17 9.83 5.24
C THR A 123 18.12 10.02 4.16
N ARG A 124 18.37 9.48 2.95
CA ARG A 124 17.42 9.52 1.83
C ARG A 124 16.10 8.84 2.18
N LEU A 125 16.17 7.64 2.74
CA LEU A 125 15.01 6.86 3.16
C LEU A 125 14.26 7.56 4.31
N GLY A 126 14.99 8.15 5.26
CA GLY A 126 14.42 8.93 6.36
C GLY A 126 13.63 10.15 5.87
N ILE A 127 14.21 10.95 4.96
CA ILE A 127 13.54 12.10 4.35
C ILE A 127 12.32 11.64 3.54
N ALA A 128 12.47 10.60 2.71
CA ALA A 128 11.38 10.08 1.91
C ALA A 128 10.20 9.59 2.75
N ASN A 129 10.46 8.82 3.82
CA ASN A 129 9.41 8.38 4.74
C ASN A 129 8.76 9.55 5.48
N GLY A 130 9.53 10.55 5.91
CA GLY A 130 9.01 11.73 6.59
C GLY A 130 8.10 12.59 5.70
N VAL A 131 8.56 12.90 4.48
CA VAL A 131 7.78 13.66 3.49
C VAL A 131 6.53 12.88 3.07
N ALA A 132 6.67 11.59 2.78
CA ALA A 132 5.54 10.73 2.42
C ALA A 132 4.50 10.65 3.53
N GLY A 133 4.93 10.49 4.78
CA GLY A 133 4.04 10.47 5.94
C GLY A 133 3.26 11.78 6.11
N MET A 134 3.91 12.93 5.90
CA MET A 134 3.26 14.23 5.99
C MET A 134 2.27 14.47 4.85
N LEU A 135 2.65 14.18 3.60
CA LEU A 135 1.78 14.34 2.44
C LEU A 135 0.56 13.40 2.51
N SER A 136 0.80 12.12 2.85
CA SER A 136 -0.26 11.14 3.10
C SER A 136 -1.26 11.62 4.15
N ASN A 137 -0.77 12.18 5.26
CA ASN A 137 -1.63 12.71 6.31
C ASN A 137 -2.48 13.89 5.81
N LEU A 138 -1.92 14.83 5.05
CA LEU A 138 -2.66 15.97 4.50
C LEU A 138 -3.76 15.54 3.52
N VAL A 139 -3.46 14.59 2.64
CA VAL A 139 -4.43 14.02 1.68
C VAL A 139 -5.54 13.29 2.44
N SER A 140 -5.17 12.44 3.41
CA SER A 140 -6.13 11.72 4.25
C SER A 140 -7.03 12.66 5.05
N CYS A 141 -6.47 13.73 5.62
CA CYS A 141 -7.23 14.77 6.32
C CYS A 141 -8.30 15.42 5.44
N GLY A 142 -8.07 15.53 4.13
CA GLY A 142 -9.04 16.08 3.17
C GLY A 142 -10.37 15.31 3.14
N TYR A 143 -10.32 14.00 3.38
CA TYR A 143 -11.50 13.14 3.47
C TYR A 143 -11.94 12.90 4.92
N TYR A 144 -10.97 12.69 5.83
CA TYR A 144 -11.24 12.33 7.22
C TYR A 144 -11.89 13.48 8.01
N VAL A 145 -11.48 14.73 7.81
CA VAL A 145 -11.94 15.86 8.64
C VAL A 145 -13.46 16.11 8.50
N PRO A 146 -14.06 16.17 7.30
CA PRO A 146 -15.51 16.26 7.15
C PRO A 146 -16.28 15.14 7.86
N LEU A 147 -15.76 13.92 7.75
CA LEU A 147 -16.34 12.76 8.41
C LEU A 147 -16.27 12.87 9.93
N ASP A 148 -15.12 13.27 10.45
CA ASP A 148 -14.88 13.47 11.87
C ASP A 148 -15.80 14.57 12.42
N VAL A 149 -15.94 15.72 11.75
CA VAL A 149 -16.88 16.78 12.16
C VAL A 149 -18.32 16.26 12.29
N VAL A 150 -18.79 15.50 11.31
CA VAL A 150 -20.13 14.87 11.37
C VAL A 150 -20.22 13.88 12.53
N CYS A 151 -19.20 13.06 12.72
CA CYS A 151 -19.15 12.06 13.79
C CYS A 151 -19.16 12.71 15.18
N GLN A 152 -18.31 13.73 15.42
CA GLN A 152 -18.24 14.44 16.70
C GLN A 152 -19.59 15.08 17.05
N ARG A 153 -20.28 15.70 16.08
CA ARG A 153 -21.61 16.29 16.28
C ARG A 153 -22.68 15.25 16.61
N LEU A 154 -22.58 14.04 16.06
CA LEU A 154 -23.46 12.95 16.44
C LEU A 154 -23.19 12.45 17.88
N MET A 155 -21.92 12.39 18.30
CA MET A 155 -21.50 11.88 19.61
C MET A 155 -21.90 12.79 20.79
N VAL A 156 -21.94 14.11 20.58
CA VAL A 156 -22.24 15.08 21.65
C VAL A 156 -23.72 15.30 21.96
N GLN A 157 -24.61 14.76 21.13
CA GLN A 157 -26.05 14.95 21.32
C GLN A 157 -26.48 14.53 22.72
N GLY A 158 -27.33 15.34 23.36
CA GLY A 158 -27.78 15.16 24.75
C GLY A 158 -27.06 16.08 25.74
N LEU A 159 -26.09 16.87 25.28
CA LEU A 159 -25.54 17.99 26.05
C LEU A 159 -26.33 19.29 25.80
N PRO A 160 -26.46 20.19 26.79
CA PRO A 160 -27.05 21.50 26.61
C PRO A 160 -26.36 22.27 25.46
N GLY A 161 -27.14 22.97 24.64
CA GLY A 161 -26.60 23.79 23.53
C GLY A 161 -26.14 23.01 22.29
N THR A 162 -26.33 21.68 22.23
CA THR A 162 -26.00 20.87 21.05
C THR A 162 -27.16 20.75 20.07
N THR A 163 -26.84 20.71 18.77
CA THR A 163 -27.83 20.53 17.70
C THR A 163 -28.23 19.06 17.56
N VAL A 164 -29.53 18.78 17.72
CA VAL A 164 -30.07 17.42 17.54
C VAL A 164 -29.97 17.03 16.08
N CYS A 165 -29.41 15.85 15.79
CA CYS A 165 -29.19 15.34 14.44
C CYS A 165 -29.72 13.90 14.32
N HIS A 166 -30.60 13.65 13.34
CA HIS A 166 -31.23 12.34 13.16
C HIS A 166 -30.38 11.35 12.38
N GLY A 167 -29.22 11.78 11.87
CA GLY A 167 -28.28 10.93 11.14
C GLY A 167 -27.10 11.71 10.55
N PRO A 168 -26.14 11.04 9.89
CA PRO A 168 -24.95 11.68 9.34
C PRO A 168 -25.26 12.68 8.22
N LEU A 169 -26.21 12.36 7.33
CA LEU A 169 -26.61 13.26 6.25
C LEU A 169 -27.35 14.50 6.79
N ASP A 170 -28.16 14.35 7.83
CA ASP A 170 -28.84 15.46 8.50
C ASP A 170 -27.82 16.37 9.21
N ALA A 171 -26.87 15.78 9.95
CA ALA A 171 -25.77 16.52 10.56
C ALA A 171 -24.95 17.29 9.52
N MET A 172 -24.55 16.65 8.42
CA MET A 172 -23.83 17.30 7.33
C MET A 172 -24.63 18.46 6.72
N ARG A 173 -25.92 18.24 6.42
CA ARG A 173 -26.80 19.29 5.88
C ARG A 173 -26.94 20.47 6.84
N LYS A 174 -27.09 20.20 8.15
CA LYS A 174 -27.17 21.25 9.18
C LYS A 174 -25.89 22.07 9.26
N VAL A 175 -24.72 21.42 9.24
CA VAL A 175 -23.41 22.11 9.22
C VAL A 175 -23.26 22.98 7.97
N ILE A 176 -23.58 22.45 6.79
CA ILE A 176 -23.49 23.22 5.54
C ILE A 176 -24.45 24.42 5.58
N LYS A 177 -25.66 24.25 6.15
CA LYS A 177 -26.65 25.32 6.25
C LYS A 177 -26.25 26.41 7.24
N SER A 178 -25.65 26.07 8.38
CA SER A 178 -25.28 27.03 9.43
C SER A 178 -23.90 27.67 9.24
N GLU A 179 -22.94 26.92 8.68
CA GLU A 179 -21.52 27.31 8.64
C GLU A 179 -20.92 27.31 7.22
N GLY A 180 -21.67 26.82 6.23
CA GLY A 180 -21.17 26.61 4.87
C GLY A 180 -20.25 25.40 4.75
N LEU A 181 -19.69 25.19 3.55
CA LEU A 181 -18.76 24.08 3.28
C LEU A 181 -17.49 24.13 4.15
N ARG A 182 -17.05 25.33 4.56
CA ARG A 182 -15.89 25.50 5.45
C ARG A 182 -16.14 24.96 6.86
N GLY A 183 -17.39 24.83 7.29
CA GLY A 183 -17.73 24.21 8.58
C GLY A 183 -17.34 22.74 8.67
N LEU A 184 -17.44 21.99 7.56
CA LEU A 184 -17.03 20.59 7.49
C LEU A 184 -15.52 20.39 7.67
N TYR A 185 -14.72 21.41 7.34
CA TYR A 185 -13.26 21.37 7.47
C TYR A 185 -12.75 22.04 8.75
N ARG A 186 -13.66 22.30 9.71
CA ARG A 186 -13.26 22.94 10.95
C ARG A 186 -12.32 22.02 11.74
N GLY A 187 -11.22 22.60 12.24
CA GLY A 187 -10.19 21.85 12.94
C GLY A 187 -9.23 21.07 12.01
N PHE A 188 -9.26 21.30 10.69
CA PHE A 188 -8.32 20.67 9.74
C PHE A 188 -6.87 20.87 10.16
N GLY A 189 -6.44 22.11 10.40
CA GLY A 189 -5.06 22.41 10.81
C GLY A 189 -4.66 21.72 12.12
N LEU A 190 -5.55 21.72 13.12
CA LEU A 190 -5.31 21.01 14.38
C LEU A 190 -5.26 19.49 14.19
N THR A 191 -6.04 18.94 13.26
CA THR A 191 -6.03 17.51 12.93
C THR A 191 -4.72 17.12 12.25
N ALA A 192 -4.29 17.90 11.26
CA ALA A 192 -3.02 17.69 10.57
C ALA A 192 -1.83 17.78 11.55
N LEU A 193 -1.83 18.80 12.43
CA LEU A 193 -0.80 19.02 13.45
C LEU A 193 -0.79 17.94 14.55
N THR A 194 -1.89 17.24 14.77
CA THR A 194 -1.93 16.19 15.79
C THR A 194 -1.59 14.83 15.24
N GLN A 195 -2.08 14.45 14.06
CA GLN A 195 -1.94 13.07 13.57
C GLN A 195 -0.48 12.68 13.28
N SER A 196 0.26 13.44 12.47
CA SER A 196 1.65 13.07 12.12
C SER A 196 2.59 13.08 13.34
N PRO A 197 2.59 14.13 14.20
CA PRO A 197 3.43 14.12 15.40
C PRO A 197 2.97 13.09 16.44
N ALA A 198 1.67 12.84 16.58
CA ALA A 198 1.17 11.80 17.50
C ALA A 198 1.66 10.41 17.09
N SER A 199 1.68 10.11 15.79
CA SER A 199 2.21 8.85 15.27
C SER A 199 3.71 8.73 15.54
N ALA A 200 4.50 9.77 15.27
CA ALA A 200 5.94 9.77 15.55
C ALA A 200 6.22 9.57 17.06
N LEU A 201 5.51 10.30 17.91
CA LEU A 201 5.60 10.15 19.38
C LEU A 201 5.22 8.75 19.83
N TRP A 202 4.16 8.17 19.26
CA TRP A 202 3.70 6.83 19.60
C TRP A 202 4.75 5.79 19.23
N TRP A 203 5.23 5.79 17.99
CA TRP A 203 6.25 4.81 17.54
C TRP A 203 7.58 4.97 18.26
N GLY A 204 8.03 6.21 18.49
CA GLY A 204 9.25 6.46 19.25
C GLY A 204 9.14 5.99 20.70
N ALA A 205 8.04 6.31 21.39
CA ALA A 205 7.79 5.84 22.75
C ALA A 205 7.60 4.32 22.82
N TYR A 206 6.98 3.72 21.80
CA TYR A 206 6.80 2.27 21.69
C TYR A 206 8.14 1.55 21.57
N GLY A 207 9.01 1.97 20.64
CA GLY A 207 10.33 1.37 20.45
C GLY A 207 11.22 1.51 21.69
N ALA A 208 11.23 2.69 22.32
CA ALA A 208 11.95 2.91 23.56
C ALA A 208 11.42 2.03 24.71
N ALA A 209 10.10 1.91 24.84
CA ALA A 209 9.49 1.05 25.86
C ALA A 209 9.79 -0.44 25.61
N GLN A 210 9.73 -0.90 24.36
CA GLN A 210 10.12 -2.28 24.02
C GLN A 210 11.57 -2.56 24.39
N HIS A 211 12.50 -1.69 24.01
CA HIS A 211 13.92 -1.85 24.31
C HIS A 211 14.16 -1.95 25.83
N LEU A 212 13.56 -1.05 26.62
CA LEU A 212 13.69 -1.05 28.08
C LEU A 212 13.08 -2.29 28.75
N ILE A 213 11.95 -2.77 28.25
CA ILE A 213 11.28 -3.96 28.81
C ILE A 213 12.08 -5.22 28.46
N TRP A 214 12.52 -5.36 27.20
CA TRP A 214 13.35 -6.50 26.79
C TRP A 214 14.69 -6.53 27.51
N SER A 215 15.37 -5.38 27.66
CA SER A 215 16.59 -5.29 28.45
C SER A 215 16.36 -5.65 29.92
N GLY A 216 15.22 -5.23 30.49
CA GLY A 216 14.82 -5.57 31.86
C GLY A 216 14.49 -7.05 32.08
N LEU A 217 14.08 -7.76 31.02
CA LEU A 217 13.83 -9.21 31.02
C LEU A 217 15.09 -10.06 30.75
N GLY A 218 16.25 -9.43 30.55
CA GLY A 218 17.52 -10.11 30.32
C GLY A 218 17.84 -10.40 28.85
N TYR A 219 16.98 -9.97 27.91
CA TYR A 219 17.21 -10.06 26.46
C TYR A 219 18.00 -8.83 25.95
N GLY A 220 19.14 -8.54 26.57
CA GLY A 220 20.04 -7.45 26.14
C GLY A 220 21.05 -7.92 25.08
N ASP A 221 21.62 -6.95 24.34
CA ASP A 221 22.54 -7.16 23.20
C ASP A 221 23.79 -8.02 23.52
N GLU A 222 24.14 -8.21 24.80
CA GLU A 222 25.34 -8.96 25.20
C GLU A 222 25.08 -10.42 25.67
N LEU A 223 23.82 -10.87 25.79
CA LEU A 223 23.48 -12.23 26.27
C LEU A 223 22.67 -13.09 25.30
N ALA A 224 22.42 -12.60 24.08
CA ALA A 224 21.57 -13.25 23.07
C ALA A 224 22.09 -14.62 22.59
N GLU A 225 23.36 -14.97 22.83
CA GLU A 225 23.93 -16.27 22.42
C GLU A 225 23.47 -17.47 23.25
N LYS A 226 22.81 -17.28 24.40
CA LYS A 226 22.43 -18.39 25.32
C LYS A 226 20.94 -18.50 25.65
N MET A 227 20.08 -17.61 25.18
CA MET A 227 18.67 -17.63 25.57
C MET A 227 17.77 -18.32 24.53
N GLU A 228 16.87 -19.18 25.02
CA GLU A 228 15.76 -19.70 24.24
C GLU A 228 14.89 -18.55 23.70
N LYS A 229 14.27 -18.75 22.52
CA LYS A 229 13.37 -17.77 21.93
C LYS A 229 12.26 -17.40 22.94
N PRO A 230 11.93 -16.11 23.11
CA PRO A 230 10.88 -15.70 24.04
C PRO A 230 9.57 -16.40 23.71
N SER A 231 8.84 -16.81 24.74
CA SER A 231 7.55 -17.47 24.57
C SER A 231 6.54 -16.53 23.90
N HIS A 232 5.54 -17.09 23.22
CA HIS A 232 4.47 -16.30 22.62
C HIS A 232 3.75 -15.39 23.65
N VAL A 233 3.62 -15.85 24.89
CA VAL A 233 2.99 -15.09 25.96
C VAL A 233 3.87 -13.90 26.38
N GLU A 234 5.18 -14.09 26.50
CA GLU A 234 6.12 -13.00 26.79
C GLU A 234 6.13 -11.96 25.66
N MET A 235 6.19 -12.40 24.41
CA MET A 235 6.14 -11.52 23.25
C MET A 235 4.88 -10.64 23.24
N ILE A 236 3.70 -11.24 23.41
CA ILE A 236 2.43 -10.50 23.46
C ILE A 236 2.39 -9.56 24.67
N THR A 237 2.92 -10.00 25.83
CA THR A 237 2.93 -9.21 27.06
C THR A 237 3.81 -7.97 26.93
N VAL A 238 5.03 -8.12 26.39
CA VAL A 238 5.95 -7.00 26.17
C VAL A 238 5.37 -6.03 25.14
N GLN A 239 4.81 -6.55 24.05
CA GLN A 239 4.16 -5.73 23.02
C GLN A 239 2.96 -4.93 23.60
N ALA A 240 2.14 -5.56 24.44
CA ALA A 240 1.01 -4.90 25.09
C ALA A 240 1.49 -3.83 26.10
N ALA A 241 2.50 -4.13 26.91
CA ALA A 241 3.06 -3.20 27.89
C ALA A 241 3.70 -1.98 27.21
N ALA A 242 4.51 -2.19 26.17
CA ALA A 242 5.07 -1.11 25.36
C ALA A 242 3.98 -0.29 24.68
N GLY A 243 2.91 -0.94 24.17
CA GLY A 243 1.74 -0.27 23.60
C GLY A 243 1.02 0.65 24.59
N MET A 244 0.91 0.24 25.87
CA MET A 244 0.34 1.09 26.92
C MET A 244 1.22 2.29 27.25
N VAL A 245 2.55 2.12 27.34
CA VAL A 245 3.49 3.22 27.59
C VAL A 245 3.47 4.22 26.44
N ALA A 246 3.47 3.74 25.20
CA ALA A 246 3.33 4.57 24.01
C ALA A 246 1.99 5.31 23.97
N GLY A 247 0.90 4.62 24.30
CA GLY A 247 -0.44 5.19 24.43
C GLY A 247 -0.51 6.29 25.50
N ALA A 248 0.12 6.07 26.66
CA ALA A 248 0.22 7.07 27.74
C ALA A 248 0.98 8.32 27.27
N CYS A 249 2.19 8.14 26.75
CA CYS A 249 3.05 9.24 26.31
C CYS A 249 2.37 10.09 25.22
N SER A 250 1.88 9.43 24.16
CA SER A 250 1.20 10.11 23.05
C SER A 250 -0.10 10.79 23.52
N SER A 251 -0.89 10.15 24.39
CA SER A 251 -2.13 10.76 24.90
C SER A 251 -1.85 11.99 25.75
N VAL A 252 -0.87 11.98 26.66
CA VAL A 252 -0.54 13.15 27.50
C VAL A 252 -0.20 14.36 26.63
N ILE A 253 0.66 14.18 25.62
CA ILE A 253 1.11 15.29 24.76
C ILE A 253 -0.02 15.79 23.85
N THR A 254 -0.85 14.89 23.33
CA THR A 254 -1.81 15.23 22.27
C THR A 254 -3.21 15.60 22.78
N THR A 255 -3.53 15.28 24.05
CA THR A 255 -4.86 15.58 24.63
C THR A 255 -5.21 17.05 24.61
N PRO A 256 -4.33 18.00 24.98
CA PRO A 256 -4.67 19.42 24.95
C PRO A 256 -5.14 19.91 23.58
N VAL A 257 -4.43 19.48 22.52
CA VAL A 257 -4.76 19.87 21.14
C VAL A 257 -6.04 19.19 20.68
N ASP A 258 -6.26 17.92 21.05
CA ASP A 258 -7.51 17.21 20.76
C ASP A 258 -8.71 17.85 21.43
N THR A 259 -8.61 18.25 22.71
CA THR A 259 -9.70 18.91 23.43
C THR A 259 -10.10 20.21 22.75
N VAL A 260 -9.11 21.03 22.35
CA VAL A 260 -9.36 22.28 21.60
C VAL A 260 -10.00 21.96 20.24
N LYS A 261 -9.49 20.96 19.51
CA LYS A 261 -10.04 20.51 18.23
C LYS A 261 -11.50 20.07 18.37
N THR A 262 -11.81 19.19 19.32
CA THR A 262 -13.17 18.63 19.52
C THR A 262 -14.17 19.73 19.83
N ARG A 263 -13.82 20.68 20.73
CA ARG A 263 -14.69 21.83 21.02
C ARG A 263 -14.88 22.72 19.80
N LEU A 264 -13.81 22.97 19.04
CA LEU A 264 -13.89 23.75 17.81
C LEU A 264 -14.83 23.10 16.79
N GLN A 265 -14.75 21.79 16.58
CA GLN A 265 -15.58 21.05 15.61
C GLN A 265 -17.07 20.97 15.95
N VAL A 266 -17.39 21.00 17.25
CA VAL A 266 -18.76 20.75 17.74
C VAL A 266 -19.50 22.01 18.15
N MET A 267 -18.83 22.96 18.81
CA MET A 267 -19.52 24.08 19.44
C MET A 267 -19.99 25.10 18.39
N ASP A 268 -21.31 25.24 18.30
CA ASP A 268 -21.95 26.24 17.45
C ASP A 268 -21.88 27.63 18.12
N ASN A 269 -21.07 28.51 17.54
CA ASN A 269 -21.05 29.96 17.75
C ASN A 269 -20.82 30.57 19.16
N TYR A 270 -20.64 29.83 20.27
CA TYR A 270 -20.36 30.40 21.62
C TYR A 270 -21.15 31.70 21.94
N GLY A 271 -22.41 31.80 21.47
CA GLY A 271 -23.24 33.01 21.59
C GLY A 271 -22.69 34.33 20.98
N GLY A 272 -21.63 34.34 20.17
CA GLY A 272 -21.03 35.60 19.69
C GLY A 272 -19.88 35.47 18.67
N GLY A 273 -20.22 35.14 17.42
CA GLY A 273 -19.28 35.15 16.28
C GLY A 273 -18.53 33.84 16.01
N ARG A 274 -17.76 33.82 14.90
CA ARG A 274 -17.07 32.60 14.41
C ARG A 274 -16.14 32.01 15.48
N PRO A 275 -16.22 30.70 15.75
CA PRO A 275 -15.32 30.06 16.71
C PRO A 275 -13.89 30.06 16.18
N SER A 276 -12.94 30.37 17.07
CA SER A 276 -11.52 30.49 16.80
C SER A 276 -10.75 29.72 17.84
N VAL A 277 -9.61 29.13 17.46
CA VAL A 277 -8.71 28.38 18.37
C VAL A 277 -8.41 29.20 19.62
N MET A 278 -8.08 30.48 19.47
CA MET A 278 -7.77 31.37 20.59
C MET A 278 -8.98 31.60 21.50
N LYS A 279 -10.20 31.70 20.93
CA LYS A 279 -11.44 31.86 21.71
C LYS A 279 -11.74 30.59 22.49
N THR A 280 -11.59 29.42 21.87
CA THR A 280 -11.76 28.11 22.53
C THR A 280 -10.76 27.92 23.67
N VAL A 281 -9.48 28.25 23.45
CA VAL A 281 -8.43 28.22 24.49
C VAL A 281 -8.77 29.14 25.66
N LYS A 282 -9.15 30.41 25.39
CA LYS A 282 -9.55 31.36 26.44
C LYS A 282 -10.76 30.87 27.24
N ASN A 283 -11.76 30.30 26.56
CA ASN A 283 -12.94 29.75 27.22
C ASN A 283 -12.60 28.53 28.09
N LEU A 284 -11.77 27.60 27.59
CA LEU A 284 -11.27 26.45 28.36
C LEU A 284 -10.58 26.87 29.65
N VAL A 285 -9.66 27.84 29.56
CA VAL A 285 -8.92 28.37 30.72
C VAL A 285 -9.87 29.08 31.69
N LYS A 286 -10.88 29.79 31.18
CA LYS A 286 -11.86 30.49 32.01
C LYS A 286 -12.79 29.51 32.77
N GLU A 287 -13.14 28.39 32.17
CA GLU A 287 -14.03 27.38 32.77
C GLU A 287 -13.34 26.54 33.85
N ASP A 288 -12.19 25.93 33.52
CA ASP A 288 -11.56 24.89 34.34
C ASP A 288 -10.04 25.12 34.53
N GLY A 289 -9.53 26.27 34.14
CA GLY A 289 -8.09 26.53 34.12
C GLY A 289 -7.34 25.58 33.17
N TRP A 290 -6.09 25.27 33.51
CA TRP A 290 -5.22 24.41 32.70
C TRP A 290 -5.64 22.94 32.67
N TRP A 291 -6.41 22.48 33.66
CA TRP A 291 -6.92 21.11 33.68
C TRP A 291 -8.06 20.87 32.69
N GLY A 292 -8.72 21.95 32.22
CA GLY A 292 -9.73 21.87 31.17
C GLY A 292 -9.23 21.22 29.87
N PHE A 293 -7.94 21.39 29.55
CA PHE A 293 -7.31 20.79 28.37
C PHE A 293 -7.22 19.26 28.42
N TYR A 294 -7.28 18.67 29.62
CA TYR A 294 -7.20 17.23 29.84
C TYR A 294 -8.57 16.57 30.10
N ARG A 295 -9.67 17.29 29.85
CA ARG A 295 -11.02 16.70 29.88
C ARG A 295 -11.09 15.50 28.93
N GLY A 296 -11.61 14.38 29.43
CA GLY A 296 -11.71 13.14 28.66
C GLY A 296 -10.39 12.37 28.47
N PHE A 297 -9.31 12.74 29.19
CA PHE A 297 -8.02 12.05 29.13
C PHE A 297 -8.13 10.53 29.35
N GLY A 298 -8.84 10.07 30.40
CA GLY A 298 -8.96 8.65 30.72
C GLY A 298 -9.52 7.79 29.57
N PRO A 299 -10.71 8.13 29.02
CA PRO A 299 -11.23 7.47 27.83
C PRO A 299 -10.30 7.54 26.61
N ARG A 300 -9.58 8.66 26.41
CA ARG A 300 -8.61 8.80 25.31
C ARG A 300 -7.41 7.87 25.48
N PHE A 301 -6.83 7.84 26.67
CA PHE A 301 -5.74 6.93 27.03
C PHE A 301 -6.14 5.48 26.75
N LEU A 302 -7.32 5.06 27.20
CA LEU A 302 -7.83 3.71 26.97
C LEU A 302 -7.94 3.39 25.46
N ASN A 303 -8.46 4.33 24.67
CA ASN A 303 -8.54 4.18 23.21
C ASN A 303 -7.16 4.03 22.56
N MET A 304 -6.21 4.92 22.89
CA MET A 304 -4.88 4.93 22.25
C MET A 304 -4.05 3.70 22.63
N SER A 305 -4.13 3.25 23.88
CA SER A 305 -3.45 2.04 24.35
C SER A 305 -3.98 0.78 23.66
N LEU A 306 -5.30 0.62 23.56
CA LEU A 306 -5.90 -0.57 22.94
C LEU A 306 -5.77 -0.56 21.42
N TYR A 307 -5.73 0.62 20.77
CA TYR A 307 -5.44 0.77 19.35
C TYR A 307 -4.09 0.14 18.98
N GLY A 308 -3.03 0.52 19.69
CA GLY A 308 -1.69 0.00 19.48
C GLY A 308 -1.61 -1.52 19.65
N THR A 309 -2.12 -2.04 20.78
CA THR A 309 -2.10 -3.48 21.07
C THR A 309 -2.84 -4.29 20.01
N THR A 310 -4.00 -3.83 19.55
CA THR A 310 -4.80 -4.59 18.57
C THR A 310 -4.14 -4.63 17.19
N MET A 311 -3.49 -3.54 16.77
CA MET A 311 -2.71 -3.53 15.52
C MET A 311 -1.59 -4.58 15.56
N ILE A 312 -0.90 -4.69 16.69
CA ILE A 312 0.19 -5.66 16.88
C ILE A 312 -0.36 -7.09 16.93
N VAL A 313 -1.42 -7.34 17.71
CA VAL A 313 -2.08 -8.65 17.75
C VAL A 313 -2.57 -9.07 16.35
N THR A 314 -3.12 -8.12 15.58
CA THR A 314 -3.55 -8.38 14.19
C THR A 314 -2.36 -8.79 13.31
N TYR A 315 -1.23 -8.10 13.43
CA TYR A 315 0.00 -8.45 12.72
C TYR A 315 0.49 -9.85 13.10
N GLU A 316 0.56 -10.17 14.40
CA GLU A 316 1.02 -11.49 14.89
C GLU A 316 0.08 -12.63 14.44
N LEU A 317 -1.23 -12.43 14.51
CA LEU A 317 -2.21 -13.42 14.05
C LEU A 317 -2.03 -13.74 12.57
N ILE A 318 -1.84 -12.72 11.72
CA ILE A 318 -1.65 -12.91 10.28
C ILE A 318 -0.30 -13.57 9.98
N LYS A 319 0.77 -13.11 10.65
CA LYS A 319 2.10 -13.73 10.56
C LYS A 319 2.05 -15.22 10.92
N SER A 320 1.28 -15.59 11.95
CA SER A 320 1.12 -16.97 12.41
C SER A 320 0.39 -17.88 11.41
N GLU A 321 -0.52 -17.33 10.59
CA GLU A 321 -1.22 -18.08 9.55
C GLU A 321 -0.33 -18.32 8.31
N ASP A 322 0.50 -17.36 7.93
CA ASP A 322 1.40 -17.50 6.77
C ASP A 322 2.55 -18.51 7.01
N VAL A 323 2.99 -18.70 8.26
CA VAL A 323 4.01 -19.72 8.63
C VAL A 323 3.47 -21.15 8.56
N ASN A 324 2.15 -21.35 8.70
CA ASN A 324 1.54 -22.68 8.77
C ASN A 324 1.12 -23.26 7.41
N PHE A 325 1.29 -22.53 6.30
CA PHE A 325 0.88 -23.00 4.98
C PHE A 325 2.04 -23.69 4.23
N LYS A 326 2.35 -24.93 4.59
CA LYS A 326 2.98 -25.86 3.63
C LYS A 326 1.93 -26.22 2.56
N PRO A 327 2.26 -26.24 1.25
CA PRO A 327 1.31 -26.67 0.23
C PRO A 327 1.12 -28.19 0.38
N CYS A 328 0.14 -28.59 1.19
CA CYS A 328 -0.28 -29.98 1.26
C CYS A 328 -1.28 -30.22 0.13
N SER A 329 -0.86 -31.03 -0.84
CA SER A 329 -1.73 -31.64 -1.83
C SER A 329 -2.91 -32.35 -1.15
N THR A 330 -4.11 -32.17 -1.70
CA THR A 330 -5.32 -32.98 -1.50
C THR A 330 -5.87 -33.07 -0.05
N ASN A 331 -7.00 -32.41 0.24
CA ASN A 331 -8.31 -33.08 0.16
C ASN A 331 -9.47 -32.11 0.43
N ARG A 332 -10.59 -32.36 -0.25
CA ARG A 332 -11.76 -31.49 -0.39
C ARG A 332 -12.84 -31.86 0.62
N GLN A 333 -12.61 -31.75 1.93
CA GLN A 333 -13.70 -32.04 2.89
C GLN A 333 -13.49 -31.50 4.31
N SER A 334 -13.69 -30.19 4.50
CA SER A 334 -14.26 -29.65 5.75
C SER A 334 -14.63 -28.18 5.54
N ARG A 335 -15.87 -27.92 5.10
CA ARG A 335 -16.41 -26.57 4.96
C ARG A 335 -17.78 -26.53 5.64
N SER A 336 -17.79 -26.61 6.97
CA SER A 336 -19.00 -26.32 7.74
C SER A 336 -18.66 -25.91 9.18
N ARG A 337 -18.21 -24.67 9.37
CA ARG A 337 -18.32 -23.87 10.61
C ARG A 337 -17.72 -22.51 10.30
N PHE A 338 -18.54 -21.54 9.91
CA PHE A 338 -18.32 -20.07 9.97
C PHE A 338 -19.41 -19.40 9.10
N PHE A 339 -20.68 -19.51 9.51
CA PHE A 339 -21.82 -19.00 8.73
C PHE A 339 -22.22 -17.55 9.05
N LEU A 340 -21.60 -16.88 10.03
CA LEU A 340 -21.92 -15.49 10.40
C LEU A 340 -20.90 -14.45 9.89
N THR A 341 -19.74 -14.87 9.39
CA THR A 341 -18.72 -13.98 8.78
C THR A 341 -18.83 -13.88 7.26
N SER A 342 -19.66 -14.71 6.61
CA SER A 342 -19.69 -14.86 5.16
C SER A 342 -20.27 -13.64 4.41
N TRP A 343 -21.25 -12.92 4.97
CA TRP A 343 -21.89 -11.82 4.24
C TRP A 343 -21.04 -10.54 4.22
N LEU A 344 -20.40 -10.23 5.35
CA LEU A 344 -19.46 -9.10 5.47
C LEU A 344 -18.18 -9.35 4.67
N VAL A 345 -17.62 -10.56 4.72
CA VAL A 345 -16.44 -10.93 3.92
C VAL A 345 -16.75 -10.89 2.42
N GLU A 346 -17.93 -11.36 2.00
CA GLU A 346 -18.33 -11.30 0.58
C GLU A 346 -18.63 -9.86 0.13
N TRP A 347 -19.18 -9.01 1.01
CA TRP A 347 -19.37 -7.58 0.74
C TRP A 347 -18.03 -6.84 0.62
N TYR A 348 -17.06 -7.14 1.50
CA TYR A 348 -15.68 -6.63 1.41
C TYR A 348 -14.96 -7.11 0.16
N ARG A 349 -15.08 -8.40 -0.19
CA ARG A 349 -14.51 -8.95 -1.43
C ARG A 349 -15.09 -8.26 -2.66
N LYS A 350 -16.41 -8.04 -2.69
CA LYS A 350 -17.10 -7.33 -3.79
C LYS A 350 -16.72 -5.85 -3.86
N MET A 351 -16.63 -5.13 -2.74
CA MET A 351 -16.18 -3.73 -2.76
C MET A 351 -14.69 -3.62 -3.10
N GLY A 352 -13.85 -4.48 -2.56
CA GLY A 352 -12.42 -4.57 -2.88
C GLY A 352 -12.20 -4.86 -4.37
N LEU A 353 -12.95 -5.80 -4.96
CA LEU A 353 -12.95 -6.06 -6.40
C LEU A 353 -13.48 -4.88 -7.22
N SER A 354 -14.52 -4.18 -6.75
CA SER A 354 -15.08 -3.01 -7.45
C SER A 354 -14.14 -1.81 -7.41
N PHE A 355 -13.50 -1.53 -6.27
CA PHE A 355 -12.49 -0.47 -6.14
C PHE A 355 -11.18 -0.85 -6.83
N ALA A 356 -10.75 -2.11 -6.77
CA ALA A 356 -9.60 -2.60 -7.55
C ALA A 356 -9.86 -2.45 -9.05
N LYS A 357 -11.08 -2.73 -9.54
CA LYS A 357 -11.48 -2.49 -10.94
C LYS A 357 -11.57 -1.00 -11.29
N LEU A 358 -12.11 -0.16 -10.40
CA LEU A 358 -12.21 1.28 -10.62
C LEU A 358 -10.83 1.95 -10.60
N PHE A 359 -9.91 1.45 -9.77
CA PHE A 359 -8.56 1.98 -9.58
C PHE A 359 -7.57 1.41 -10.61
N SER A 360 -7.69 0.14 -11.00
CA SER A 360 -6.92 -0.43 -12.11
C SER A 360 -7.27 0.24 -13.45
N SER A 361 -8.53 0.63 -13.62
CA SER A 361 -8.98 1.43 -14.76
C SER A 361 -8.37 2.84 -14.81
N LEU A 362 -7.90 3.39 -13.69
CA LEU A 362 -7.37 4.76 -13.61
C LEU A 362 -5.83 4.83 -13.55
N PHE A 363 -5.16 3.78 -13.08
CA PHE A 363 -3.70 3.83 -12.82
C PHE A 363 -2.91 2.54 -13.14
N SER A 364 -3.49 1.52 -13.79
CA SER A 364 -2.71 0.31 -14.14
C SER A 364 -1.83 0.54 -15.36
N LYS A 365 -0.51 0.31 -15.21
CA LYS A 365 0.34 -0.09 -16.35
C LYS A 365 -0.29 -1.33 -16.99
N LYS A 366 -0.36 -1.39 -18.32
CA LYS A 366 -0.84 -2.60 -19.02
C LYS A 366 0.32 -3.60 -19.00
N GLU A 367 0.24 -4.65 -18.19
CA GLU A 367 1.18 -5.77 -18.27
C GLU A 367 0.96 -6.50 -19.60
N MET A 368 2.00 -6.64 -20.41
CA MET A 368 1.88 -7.24 -21.74
C MET A 368 2.85 -8.40 -21.89
N ARG A 369 2.33 -9.56 -22.30
CA ARG A 369 3.18 -10.73 -22.54
C ARG A 369 3.73 -10.65 -23.96
N ILE A 370 5.01 -10.29 -24.06
CA ILE A 370 5.75 -10.25 -25.34
C ILE A 370 6.79 -11.36 -25.33
N LEU A 371 6.90 -12.12 -26.42
CA LEU A 371 7.88 -13.19 -26.56
C LEU A 371 8.99 -12.74 -27.52
N MET A 372 10.27 -12.82 -27.12
CA MET A 372 11.41 -12.55 -28.02
C MET A 372 12.08 -13.87 -28.41
N VAL A 373 12.20 -14.14 -29.71
CA VAL A 373 12.74 -15.39 -30.27
C VAL A 373 13.55 -15.11 -31.52
N GLY A 374 14.27 -16.11 -32.02
CA GLY A 374 15.15 -16.00 -33.18
C GLY A 374 16.23 -17.07 -33.13
N LEU A 375 16.96 -17.25 -34.24
CA LEU A 375 18.04 -18.22 -34.31
C LEU A 375 19.16 -17.93 -33.31
N ASP A 376 20.02 -18.91 -33.05
CA ASP A 376 21.22 -18.72 -32.24
C ASP A 376 22.14 -17.68 -32.89
N ALA A 377 22.92 -16.99 -32.06
CA ALA A 377 23.79 -15.87 -32.46
C ALA A 377 23.08 -14.64 -33.09
N ALA A 378 21.75 -14.60 -33.21
CA ALA A 378 21.02 -13.44 -33.76
C ALA A 378 21.12 -12.15 -32.90
N GLY A 379 21.56 -12.26 -31.64
CA GLY A 379 21.79 -11.11 -30.75
C GLY A 379 20.66 -10.81 -29.75
N LYS A 380 19.75 -11.77 -29.50
CA LYS A 380 18.65 -11.65 -28.52
C LYS A 380 19.12 -11.24 -27.12
N THR A 381 20.10 -11.97 -26.58
CA THR A 381 20.72 -11.71 -25.27
C THR A 381 21.32 -10.30 -25.21
N THR A 382 22.01 -9.88 -26.26
CA THR A 382 22.61 -8.54 -26.36
C THR A 382 21.55 -7.43 -26.35
N ILE A 383 20.45 -7.62 -27.09
CA ILE A 383 19.30 -6.70 -27.07
C ILE A 383 18.69 -6.62 -25.67
N LEU A 384 18.48 -7.77 -25.02
CA LEU A 384 17.94 -7.84 -23.66
C LEU A 384 18.79 -7.04 -22.66
N TYR A 385 20.11 -7.25 -22.65
CA TYR A 385 21.01 -6.51 -21.76
C TYR A 385 21.06 -5.02 -22.08
N LYS A 386 21.06 -4.64 -23.36
CA LYS A 386 21.04 -3.24 -23.78
C LYS A 386 19.79 -2.52 -23.27
N LEU A 387 18.63 -3.18 -23.34
CA LEU A 387 17.37 -2.66 -22.84
C LEU A 387 17.28 -2.65 -21.30
N LYS A 388 17.96 -3.58 -20.61
CA LYS A 388 17.92 -3.72 -19.15
C LYS A 388 18.87 -2.78 -18.40
N LEU A 389 20.08 -2.54 -18.91
CA LEU A 389 21.16 -1.90 -18.16
C LEU A 389 21.58 -0.52 -18.68
N GLY A 390 21.12 -0.09 -19.85
CA GLY A 390 21.54 1.20 -20.45
C GLY A 390 23.02 1.29 -20.85
N GLU A 391 23.85 0.28 -20.53
CA GLU A 391 25.28 0.21 -20.82
C GLU A 391 25.72 -1.17 -21.37
N ILE A 392 26.84 -1.16 -22.10
CA ILE A 392 27.40 -2.30 -22.84
C ILE A 392 28.20 -3.19 -21.88
N VAL A 393 27.74 -4.42 -21.65
CA VAL A 393 28.56 -5.47 -21.04
C VAL A 393 28.86 -6.53 -22.10
N THR A 394 30.15 -6.78 -22.32
CA THR A 394 30.62 -7.91 -23.15
C THR A 394 30.20 -9.22 -22.49
N THR A 395 29.23 -9.91 -23.09
CA THR A 395 28.73 -11.19 -22.56
C THR A 395 29.69 -12.33 -22.90
N ILE A 396 30.10 -13.10 -21.89
CA ILE A 396 30.64 -14.46 -22.05
C ILE A 396 29.44 -15.39 -22.32
N PRO A 397 29.49 -16.31 -23.29
CA PRO A 397 28.36 -17.18 -23.61
C PRO A 397 28.03 -18.07 -22.42
N THR A 398 26.81 -17.97 -21.88
CA THR A 398 26.35 -18.81 -20.77
C THR A 398 25.46 -19.94 -21.28
N ILE A 399 25.65 -21.11 -20.69
CA ILE A 399 24.85 -22.31 -20.91
C ILE A 399 23.60 -22.20 -20.02
N GLY A 400 22.40 -22.12 -20.61
CA GLY A 400 21.12 -22.29 -19.90
C GLY A 400 20.08 -21.17 -20.06
N PHE A 401 18.81 -21.57 -19.90
CA PHE A 401 17.57 -20.77 -20.01
C PHE A 401 17.59 -19.49 -19.13
N ASN A 402 17.34 -18.29 -19.70
CA ASN A 402 17.18 -17.07 -18.91
C ASN A 402 15.82 -16.37 -19.17
N VAL A 403 15.18 -15.92 -18.08
CA VAL A 403 13.86 -15.27 -18.07
C VAL A 403 14.00 -13.95 -17.39
N GLU A 404 13.78 -12.87 -18.13
CA GLU A 404 14.04 -11.52 -17.61
C GLU A 404 12.88 -10.59 -17.97
N THR A 405 12.36 -9.86 -16.98
CA THR A 405 11.32 -8.85 -17.20
C THR A 405 11.97 -7.50 -17.42
N VAL A 406 11.64 -6.84 -18.53
CA VAL A 406 12.11 -5.50 -18.88
C VAL A 406 10.94 -4.53 -18.83
N GLU A 407 11.15 -3.37 -18.23
CA GLU A 407 10.17 -2.28 -18.25
C GLU A 407 10.55 -1.24 -19.32
N TYR A 408 9.63 -0.95 -20.23
CA TYR A 408 9.76 0.14 -21.20
C TYR A 408 8.49 0.98 -21.24
N LYS A 409 8.62 2.27 -20.93
CA LYS A 409 7.50 3.22 -20.77
C LYS A 409 6.45 2.70 -19.75
N ASN A 410 5.20 2.53 -20.18
CA ASN A 410 4.08 2.06 -19.35
C ASN A 410 3.80 0.56 -19.51
N ILE A 411 4.77 -0.19 -20.07
CA ILE A 411 4.62 -1.60 -20.44
C ILE A 411 5.75 -2.40 -19.77
N SER A 412 5.36 -3.42 -19.02
CA SER A 412 6.27 -4.49 -18.58
C SER A 412 6.16 -5.64 -19.59
N PHE A 413 7.30 -6.15 -20.07
CA PHE A 413 7.32 -7.32 -20.93
C PHE A 413 8.39 -8.32 -20.48
N THR A 414 8.06 -9.60 -20.55
CA THR A 414 8.95 -10.71 -20.15
C THR A 414 9.71 -11.22 -21.35
N VAL A 415 11.01 -10.94 -21.42
CA VAL A 415 11.89 -11.46 -22.46
C VAL A 415 12.38 -12.85 -22.05
N TRP A 416 12.15 -13.82 -22.92
CA TRP A 416 12.60 -15.19 -22.74
C TRP A 416 13.76 -15.44 -23.69
N ASP A 417 14.99 -15.47 -23.17
CA ASP A 417 16.16 -15.82 -23.97
C ASP A 417 16.21 -17.34 -24.11
N VAL A 418 15.41 -17.86 -25.04
CA VAL A 418 15.50 -19.26 -25.40
C VAL A 418 16.60 -19.39 -26.45
N GLY A 419 17.64 -20.15 -26.12
CA GLY A 419 18.73 -20.43 -27.06
C GLY A 419 18.17 -20.93 -28.39
N GLY A 420 18.73 -20.45 -29.50
CA GLY A 420 18.19 -20.72 -30.85
C GLY A 420 18.75 -21.97 -31.51
N GLN A 421 19.42 -22.85 -30.75
CA GLN A 421 19.97 -24.10 -31.26
C GLN A 421 18.85 -25.10 -31.56
N ASP A 422 18.98 -25.87 -32.65
CA ASP A 422 17.97 -26.83 -33.13
C ASP A 422 17.38 -27.74 -32.05
N LYS A 423 18.20 -28.15 -31.08
CA LYS A 423 17.81 -29.09 -30.00
C LYS A 423 16.83 -28.51 -28.98
N ILE A 424 16.72 -27.18 -28.86
CA ILE A 424 15.91 -26.51 -27.83
C ILE A 424 14.75 -25.67 -28.40
N ARG A 425 14.66 -25.51 -29.73
CA ARG A 425 13.52 -24.85 -30.41
C ARG A 425 12.15 -25.47 -30.09
N PRO A 426 11.98 -26.79 -29.91
CA PRO A 426 10.68 -27.37 -29.54
C PRO A 426 10.11 -26.84 -28.22
N LEU A 427 10.96 -26.33 -27.31
CA LEU A 427 10.54 -25.79 -26.03
C LEU A 427 9.82 -24.44 -26.17
N TRP A 428 9.95 -23.74 -27.32
CA TRP A 428 9.27 -22.45 -27.57
C TRP A 428 7.75 -22.55 -27.41
N ARG A 429 7.17 -23.71 -27.75
CA ARG A 429 5.73 -23.98 -27.66
C ARG A 429 5.15 -23.80 -26.26
N HIS A 430 5.92 -24.08 -25.21
CA HIS A 430 5.46 -23.89 -23.83
C HIS A 430 5.24 -22.41 -23.47
N TYR A 431 5.71 -21.48 -24.30
CA TYR A 431 5.67 -20.04 -24.04
C TYR A 431 4.68 -19.27 -24.91
N PHE A 432 4.01 -19.92 -25.86
CA PHE A 432 3.10 -19.24 -26.79
C PHE A 432 1.80 -18.76 -26.12
N GLN A 433 1.36 -19.45 -25.07
CA GLN A 433 0.12 -19.13 -24.37
C GLN A 433 0.08 -17.65 -23.94
N ASN A 434 -1.05 -16.99 -24.20
CA ASN A 434 -1.31 -15.59 -23.84
C ASN A 434 -0.28 -14.57 -24.37
N THR A 435 0.52 -14.90 -25.38
CA THR A 435 1.47 -13.96 -25.99
C THR A 435 0.74 -12.96 -26.87
N GLN A 436 0.85 -11.67 -26.54
CA GLN A 436 0.18 -10.58 -27.25
C GLN A 436 1.08 -9.95 -28.33
N GLY A 437 2.40 -10.04 -28.15
CA GLY A 437 3.39 -9.55 -29.10
C GLY A 437 4.53 -10.55 -29.27
N LEU A 438 5.06 -10.64 -30.48
CA LEU A 438 6.18 -11.50 -30.84
C LEU A 438 7.30 -10.63 -31.43
N ILE A 439 8.49 -10.67 -30.84
CA ILE A 439 9.70 -10.06 -31.39
C ILE A 439 10.56 -11.17 -31.98
N PHE A 440 10.74 -11.17 -33.29
CA PHE A 440 11.60 -12.11 -34.00
C PHE A 440 12.91 -11.43 -34.40
N VAL A 441 14.04 -11.90 -33.85
CA VAL A 441 15.36 -11.31 -34.08
C VAL A 441 16.10 -12.10 -35.16
N VAL A 442 16.56 -11.39 -36.20
CA VAL A 442 17.27 -11.96 -37.34
C VAL A 442 18.67 -11.35 -37.43
N ASP A 443 19.68 -12.20 -37.61
CA ASP A 443 21.03 -11.75 -37.95
C ASP A 443 21.06 -11.29 -39.41
N SER A 444 21.24 -9.99 -39.62
CA SER A 444 21.24 -9.40 -40.96
C SER A 444 22.51 -9.75 -41.74
N ASN A 445 23.60 -10.12 -41.05
CA ASN A 445 24.88 -10.46 -41.68
C ASN A 445 24.97 -11.97 -42.02
N ASP A 446 24.09 -12.79 -41.48
CA ASP A 446 24.02 -14.24 -41.73
C ASP A 446 23.09 -14.56 -42.91
N ARG A 447 23.65 -14.44 -44.12
CA ARG A 447 22.93 -14.65 -45.38
C ARG A 447 22.58 -16.11 -45.64
N ASP A 448 23.30 -17.05 -45.05
CA ASP A 448 23.12 -18.49 -45.27
C ASP A 448 21.95 -19.04 -44.45
N ARG A 449 21.81 -18.60 -43.19
CA ARG A 449 20.75 -19.07 -42.27
C ARG A 449 19.46 -18.26 -42.31
N VAL A 450 19.34 -17.25 -43.18
CA VAL A 450 18.10 -16.48 -43.34
C VAL A 450 16.92 -17.33 -43.82
N VAL A 451 17.18 -18.37 -44.63
CA VAL A 451 16.17 -19.32 -45.08
C VAL A 451 15.68 -20.19 -43.93
N GLU A 452 16.59 -20.61 -43.05
CA GLU A 452 16.26 -21.32 -41.82
C GLU A 452 15.43 -20.43 -40.88
N ALA A 453 15.79 -19.15 -40.74
CA ALA A 453 15.05 -18.18 -39.94
C ALA A 453 13.63 -17.98 -40.47
N ARG A 454 13.45 -17.95 -41.80
CA ARG A 454 12.14 -17.94 -42.45
C ARG A 454 11.33 -19.17 -42.06
N ASP A 455 11.88 -20.36 -42.25
CA ASP A 455 11.15 -21.60 -42.03
C ASP A 455 10.74 -21.77 -40.56
N GLU A 456 11.58 -21.33 -39.62
CA GLU A 456 11.25 -21.27 -38.19
C GLU A 456 10.15 -20.23 -37.89
N LEU A 457 10.27 -19.01 -38.43
CA LEU A 457 9.26 -17.96 -38.23
C LEU A 457 7.89 -18.44 -38.71
N HIS A 458 7.78 -18.97 -39.93
CA HIS A 458 6.52 -19.46 -40.48
C HIS A 458 5.98 -20.66 -39.69
N ARG A 459 6.85 -21.56 -39.20
CA ARG A 459 6.46 -22.67 -38.33
C ARG A 459 5.84 -22.17 -37.02
N MET A 460 6.43 -21.15 -36.39
CA MET A 460 5.89 -20.55 -35.17
C MET A 460 4.57 -19.83 -35.41
N LEU A 461 4.47 -19.06 -36.50
CA LEU A 461 3.26 -18.27 -36.79
C LEU A 461 2.04 -19.12 -37.17
N ASN A 462 2.25 -20.40 -37.48
CA ASN A 462 1.20 -21.39 -37.74
C ASN A 462 0.59 -21.99 -36.45
N GLU A 463 1.15 -21.73 -35.28
CA GLU A 463 0.63 -22.23 -34.00
C GLU A 463 -0.55 -21.37 -33.55
N ASP A 464 -1.65 -22.02 -33.13
CA ASP A 464 -2.92 -21.36 -32.83
C ASP A 464 -2.79 -20.32 -31.71
N GLU A 465 -1.93 -20.58 -30.71
CA GLU A 465 -1.69 -19.68 -29.58
C GLU A 465 -1.07 -18.34 -29.99
N LEU A 466 -0.37 -18.28 -31.13
CA LEU A 466 0.24 -17.07 -31.66
C LEU A 466 -0.62 -16.38 -32.71
N ARG A 467 -1.80 -16.89 -33.07
CA ARG A 467 -2.62 -16.40 -34.19
C ARG A 467 -2.87 -14.89 -34.15
N ASP A 468 -3.16 -14.34 -32.97
CA ASP A 468 -3.52 -12.93 -32.79
C ASP A 468 -2.35 -12.01 -32.43
N ALA A 469 -1.17 -12.58 -32.17
CA ALA A 469 0.01 -11.84 -31.71
C ALA A 469 0.55 -10.90 -32.80
N VAL A 470 0.85 -9.66 -32.41
CA VAL A 470 1.50 -8.65 -33.29
C VAL A 470 2.97 -9.03 -33.48
N LEU A 471 3.46 -9.01 -34.71
CA LEU A 471 4.84 -9.40 -35.03
C LEU A 471 5.74 -8.17 -35.23
N LEU A 472 6.83 -8.09 -34.48
CA LEU A 472 7.94 -7.19 -34.73
C LEU A 472 9.16 -8.01 -35.17
N VAL A 473 9.77 -7.67 -36.29
CA VAL A 473 11.02 -8.28 -36.75
C VAL A 473 12.16 -7.29 -36.51
N PHE A 474 13.17 -7.71 -35.75
CA PHE A 474 14.42 -6.97 -35.65
C PHE A 474 15.43 -7.51 -36.65
N ALA A 475 15.74 -6.69 -37.66
CA ALA A 475 16.86 -6.89 -38.57
C ALA A 475 18.14 -6.41 -37.87
N ASN A 476 18.73 -7.29 -37.06
CA ASN A 476 19.82 -6.95 -36.15
C ASN A 476 21.20 -7.08 -36.80
N LYS A 477 22.22 -6.45 -36.21
CA LYS A 477 23.61 -6.39 -36.69
C LYS A 477 23.83 -5.58 -37.97
N GLN A 478 23.09 -4.48 -38.12
CA GLN A 478 23.23 -3.54 -39.25
C GLN A 478 24.57 -2.80 -39.25
N ASP A 479 25.35 -2.90 -38.18
CA ASP A 479 26.72 -2.39 -38.07
C ASP A 479 27.75 -3.19 -38.87
N LEU A 480 27.40 -4.40 -39.34
CA LEU A 480 28.32 -5.26 -40.09
C LEU A 480 28.30 -4.98 -41.61
N PRO A 481 29.45 -5.08 -42.30
CA PRO A 481 29.61 -4.61 -43.67
C PRO A 481 28.79 -5.39 -44.72
N ASN A 482 28.36 -6.61 -44.43
CA ASN A 482 27.57 -7.45 -45.33
C ASN A 482 26.09 -7.59 -44.90
N ALA A 483 25.64 -6.75 -43.97
CA ALA A 483 24.28 -6.78 -43.44
C ALA A 483 23.23 -6.57 -44.54
N MET A 484 22.24 -7.45 -44.59
CA MET A 484 21.03 -7.30 -45.39
C MET A 484 20.20 -6.15 -44.83
N ASN A 485 19.72 -5.26 -45.71
CA ASN A 485 18.80 -4.20 -45.27
C ASN A 485 17.41 -4.78 -44.95
N ALA A 486 16.56 -3.98 -44.31
CA ALA A 486 15.21 -4.42 -43.92
C ALA A 486 14.34 -4.87 -45.11
N ALA A 487 14.48 -4.26 -46.29
CA ALA A 487 13.73 -4.67 -47.48
C ALA A 487 14.15 -6.08 -47.95
N GLU A 488 15.46 -6.35 -48.03
CA GLU A 488 16.00 -7.65 -48.39
C GLU A 488 15.55 -8.75 -47.40
N ILE A 489 15.55 -8.45 -46.10
CA ILE A 489 15.07 -9.38 -45.07
C ILE A 489 13.56 -9.61 -45.19
N THR A 490 12.79 -8.57 -45.51
CA THR A 490 11.33 -8.68 -45.72
C THR A 490 11.01 -9.68 -46.83
N ASP A 491 11.72 -9.58 -47.95
CA ASP A 491 11.58 -10.49 -49.09
C ASP A 491 12.00 -11.92 -48.71
N LYS A 492 13.17 -12.08 -48.09
CA LYS A 492 13.71 -13.42 -47.75
C LYS A 492 12.90 -14.14 -46.67
N LEU A 493 12.32 -13.43 -45.70
CA LEU A 493 11.40 -13.99 -44.71
C LEU A 493 9.99 -14.18 -45.25
N GLY A 494 9.67 -13.65 -46.45
CA GLY A 494 8.36 -13.76 -47.06
C GLY A 494 7.27 -13.03 -46.27
N LEU A 495 7.59 -11.92 -45.60
CA LEU A 495 6.63 -11.20 -44.73
C LEU A 495 5.42 -10.67 -45.51
N HIS A 496 5.57 -10.40 -46.81
CA HIS A 496 4.48 -10.02 -47.71
C HIS A 496 3.34 -11.05 -47.81
N SER A 497 3.61 -12.32 -47.47
CA SER A 497 2.59 -13.37 -47.43
C SER A 497 1.69 -13.29 -46.18
N LEU A 498 2.12 -12.60 -45.12
CA LEU A 498 1.42 -12.50 -43.83
C LEU A 498 0.32 -11.43 -43.83
N ARG A 499 -0.59 -11.46 -44.82
CA ARG A 499 -1.61 -10.42 -45.03
C ARG A 499 -2.63 -10.27 -43.90
N GLN A 500 -2.84 -11.32 -43.12
CA GLN A 500 -3.83 -11.38 -42.03
C GLN A 500 -3.23 -11.02 -40.65
N ARG A 501 -1.95 -10.65 -40.60
CA ARG A 501 -1.24 -10.35 -39.35
C ARG A 501 -0.61 -8.97 -39.43
N HIS A 502 -0.70 -8.21 -38.34
CA HIS A 502 0.01 -6.94 -38.21
C HIS A 502 1.48 -7.22 -37.93
N TRP A 503 2.35 -6.78 -38.84
CA TRP A 503 3.79 -6.93 -38.72
C TRP A 503 4.55 -5.64 -39.05
N TYR A 504 5.74 -5.50 -38.48
CA TYR A 504 6.69 -4.44 -38.80
C TYR A 504 8.11 -4.97 -38.70
N ILE A 505 9.00 -4.42 -39.53
CA ILE A 505 10.42 -4.74 -39.51
C ILE A 505 11.20 -3.46 -39.20
N GLN A 506 12.16 -3.57 -38.29
CA GLN A 506 13.00 -2.48 -37.87
C GLN A 506 14.47 -2.89 -38.01
N SER A 507 15.25 -2.07 -38.71
CA SER A 507 16.70 -2.17 -38.73
C SER A 507 17.25 -1.82 -37.36
N THR A 508 18.10 -2.68 -36.79
CA THR A 508 18.64 -2.50 -35.44
C THR A 508 20.11 -2.85 -35.31
N CYS A 509 20.76 -2.24 -34.32
CA CYS A 509 22.08 -2.63 -33.86
C CYS A 509 22.05 -2.81 -32.34
N ALA A 510 22.16 -4.07 -31.88
CA ALA A 510 22.07 -4.40 -30.45
C ALA A 510 23.18 -3.75 -29.59
N THR A 511 24.37 -3.52 -30.16
CA THR A 511 25.51 -2.94 -29.44
C THR A 511 25.37 -1.43 -29.26
N SER A 512 24.99 -0.70 -30.32
CA SER A 512 24.75 0.75 -30.25
C SER A 512 23.42 1.08 -29.57
N GLY A 513 22.40 0.23 -29.75
CA GLY A 513 21.02 0.45 -29.31
C GLY A 513 20.13 1.13 -30.38
N GLU A 514 20.70 1.46 -31.54
CA GLU A 514 19.98 2.11 -32.63
C GLU A 514 18.85 1.23 -33.16
N GLY A 515 17.67 1.83 -33.36
CA GLY A 515 16.47 1.15 -33.90
C GLY A 515 15.70 0.30 -32.88
N LEU A 516 16.28 -0.03 -31.71
CA LEU A 516 15.60 -0.90 -30.74
C LEU A 516 14.36 -0.23 -30.15
N TYR A 517 14.48 1.04 -29.76
CA TYR A 517 13.40 1.79 -29.12
C TYR A 517 12.28 2.13 -30.10
N GLU A 518 12.61 2.43 -31.35
CA GLU A 518 11.67 2.71 -32.43
C GLU A 518 10.78 1.50 -32.73
N GLY A 519 11.37 0.30 -32.76
CA GLY A 519 10.62 -0.94 -32.95
C GLY A 519 9.73 -1.27 -31.74
N LEU A 520 10.23 -1.07 -30.52
CA LEU A 520 9.43 -1.26 -29.30
C LEU A 520 8.26 -0.28 -29.20
N ASP A 521 8.46 0.98 -29.62
CA ASP A 521 7.41 1.99 -29.69
C ASP A 521 6.31 1.61 -30.67
N TRP A 522 6.68 1.12 -31.85
CA TRP A 522 5.72 0.61 -32.80
C TRP A 522 4.93 -0.58 -32.22
N LEU A 523 5.61 -1.54 -31.60
CA LEU A 523 4.97 -2.73 -31.03
C LEU A 523 3.99 -2.37 -29.90
N SER A 524 4.42 -1.49 -28.99
CA SER A 524 3.60 -0.92 -27.91
C SER A 524 2.29 -0.34 -28.44
N ASN A 525 2.37 0.55 -29.45
CA ASN A 525 1.22 1.24 -30.00
C ASN A 525 0.24 0.30 -30.70
N ASN A 526 0.74 -0.75 -31.36
CA ASN A 526 -0.08 -1.67 -32.15
C ASN A 526 -0.68 -2.82 -31.33
N ILE A 527 -0.12 -3.17 -30.18
CA ILE A 527 -0.80 -4.09 -29.25
C ILE A 527 -1.85 -3.31 -28.42
N ALA A 528 -1.58 -2.07 -28.04
CA ALA A 528 -2.52 -1.24 -27.26
C ALA A 528 -3.82 -0.93 -28.00
N SER A 529 -3.83 -0.89 -29.34
CA SER A 529 -5.02 -0.66 -30.17
C SER A 529 -5.94 -1.88 -30.32
N LYS A 530 -5.46 -3.09 -29.95
CA LYS A 530 -6.23 -4.35 -30.00
C LYS A 530 -6.88 -4.73 -28.66
N ALA A 531 -6.51 -4.09 -27.55
CA ALA A 531 -6.93 -4.42 -26.19
C ALA A 531 -7.73 -3.30 -25.53
#